data_AF-A0A101M8D1-F1
#
_entry.id   AF-A0A101M8D1-F1
#
_cell.length_a   1.000
_cell.length_b   1.000
_cell.length_c   1.000
_cell.angle_alpha   90.00
_cell.angle_beta   90.00
_cell.angle_gamma   90.00
#
_symmetry.space_group_name_H-M   'P 1'
#
loop_
_entity.id
_entity.type
_entity.pdbx_description
1 polymer ?
#
loop_
_entity_poly.entity_id
_entity_poly.type
_entity_poly.pdbx_seq_one_letter_code
_entity_poly.pdbx_strand_id
1 'polypeptide(L)'
;MAAALCAATILQLRLPDEKGDGTSSVVSETFVRDCLRYRNTLVYSKPISTEMLLTSLFLHMYYANSNQVHAATFALRDAITSAHLLRLDDHITLESLPDGQRELRIRIFWVLFVTERTFCSHHNFPVLLQKMDCLPNPDENRYGASCSIVEFCKLVRLFTTTESLLPRQPTLEYVPPQPSQVKDELQVIYQNINKIAMHQVNMPLLQEVNIQTTRAWLQSLLWQRALSNFLLDSQASEIIFTPEYPFTLAKDLLGFLSKIPLQLIKPHAYAMVSRSFATPFFNLG
;
A
#
# COMPACT_ATOMS: atom_id res chain seq x y z
N MET A 1 -3.81 -19.83 -8.17
CA MET A 1 -4.45 -18.93 -7.18
C MET A 1 -4.45 -19.50 -5.76
N ALA A 2 -5.21 -20.57 -5.47
CA ALA A 2 -5.35 -21.07 -4.09
C ALA A 2 -4.00 -21.35 -3.40
N ALA A 3 -3.07 -22.03 -4.07
CA ALA A 3 -1.74 -22.28 -3.52
C ALA A 3 -0.94 -20.98 -3.20
N ALA A 4 -0.96 -19.99 -4.10
CA ALA A 4 -0.30 -18.70 -3.84
C ALA A 4 -0.94 -17.95 -2.67
N LEU A 5 -2.28 -17.96 -2.57
CA LEU A 5 -3.00 -17.38 -1.45
C LEU A 5 -2.65 -18.09 -0.13
N CYS A 6 -2.63 -19.42 -0.11
CA CYS A 6 -2.21 -20.20 1.05
C CYS A 6 -0.77 -19.85 1.48
N ALA A 7 0.17 -19.81 0.55
CA ALA A 7 1.55 -19.42 0.86
C ALA A 7 1.64 -17.99 1.45
N ALA A 8 0.96 -17.03 0.84
CA ALA A 8 0.94 -15.65 1.31
C ALA A 8 0.31 -15.52 2.71
N THR A 9 -0.82 -16.18 2.95
CA THR A 9 -1.54 -16.14 4.22
C THR A 9 -0.78 -16.82 5.36
N ILE A 10 -0.16 -17.97 5.12
CA ILE A 10 0.68 -18.69 6.10
C ILE A 10 1.79 -17.77 6.60
N LEU A 11 2.46 -17.09 5.67
CA LEU A 11 3.58 -16.21 5.98
C LEU A 11 3.12 -14.88 6.62
N GLN A 12 2.03 -14.30 6.14
CA GLN A 12 1.47 -13.04 6.67
C GLN A 12 0.95 -13.20 8.09
N LEU A 13 0.25 -14.30 8.39
CA LEU A 13 -0.29 -14.58 9.71
C LEU A 13 0.76 -15.12 10.68
N ARG A 14 1.95 -15.50 10.17
CA ARG A 14 3.00 -16.18 10.93
C ARG A 14 2.39 -17.26 11.82
N LEU A 15 1.53 -18.10 11.23
CA LEU A 15 0.79 -19.12 11.97
C LEU A 15 1.80 -19.89 12.84
N PRO A 16 1.59 -19.95 14.16
CA PRO A 16 2.54 -20.57 15.06
C PRO A 16 2.71 -22.01 14.60
N ASP A 17 3.96 -22.34 14.34
CA ASP A 17 4.37 -23.71 14.10
C ASP A 17 3.99 -24.48 15.37
N GLU A 18 3.01 -25.40 15.32
CA GLU A 18 2.58 -26.14 16.53
C GLU A 18 3.75 -26.89 17.19
N LYS A 19 4.90 -27.01 16.50
CA LYS A 19 6.13 -27.67 16.95
C LYS A 19 7.40 -26.80 16.96
N GLY A 20 7.35 -25.53 16.52
CA GLY A 20 8.53 -24.65 16.51
C GLY A 20 9.68 -25.05 15.58
N ASP A 21 9.43 -25.82 14.51
CA ASP A 21 10.43 -26.54 13.69
C ASP A 21 10.56 -25.98 12.24
N GLY A 22 10.04 -24.78 11.97
CA GLY A 22 10.07 -24.17 10.64
C GLY A 22 9.13 -24.82 9.61
N THR A 23 8.17 -25.65 10.05
CA THR A 23 7.28 -26.41 9.16
C THR A 23 6.40 -25.50 8.32
N SER A 24 5.96 -24.36 8.87
CA SER A 24 5.22 -23.30 8.19
C SER A 24 5.95 -22.71 6.97
N SER A 25 7.29 -22.55 7.06
CA SER A 25 8.12 -22.09 5.92
C SER A 25 8.15 -23.12 4.80
N VAL A 26 8.44 -24.39 5.14
CA VAL A 26 8.52 -25.50 4.18
C VAL A 26 7.17 -25.73 3.47
N VAL A 27 6.07 -25.61 4.21
CA VAL A 27 4.71 -25.72 3.66
C VAL A 27 4.43 -24.56 2.69
N SER A 28 4.76 -23.33 3.07
CA SER A 28 4.55 -22.15 2.20
C SER A 28 5.38 -22.22 0.91
N GLU A 29 6.64 -22.68 0.97
CA GLU A 29 7.50 -22.89 -0.20
C GLU A 29 6.96 -23.97 -1.14
N THR A 30 6.41 -25.05 -0.58
CA THR A 30 5.80 -26.13 -1.37
C THR A 30 4.61 -25.60 -2.17
N PHE A 31 3.75 -24.80 -1.54
CA PHE A 31 2.62 -24.16 -2.23
C PHE A 31 3.08 -23.21 -3.34
N VAL A 32 4.16 -22.44 -3.13
CA VAL A 32 4.72 -21.57 -4.17
C VAL A 32 5.27 -22.38 -5.34
N ARG A 33 6.02 -23.46 -5.06
CA ARG A 33 6.56 -24.35 -6.09
C ARG A 33 5.45 -24.97 -6.94
N ASP A 34 4.41 -25.49 -6.31
CA ASP A 34 3.27 -26.06 -7.03
C ASP A 34 2.52 -25.02 -7.85
N CYS A 35 2.36 -23.81 -7.29
CA CYS A 35 1.76 -22.68 -7.99
C CYS A 35 2.53 -22.33 -9.27
N LEU A 36 3.87 -22.20 -9.18
CA LEU A 36 4.72 -21.87 -10.31
C LEU A 36 4.74 -22.98 -11.36
N ARG A 37 4.81 -24.25 -10.94
CA ARG A 37 4.73 -25.40 -11.85
C ARG A 37 3.44 -25.38 -12.66
N TYR A 38 2.30 -25.20 -12.00
CA TYR A 38 1.01 -25.14 -12.69
C TYR A 38 0.91 -23.91 -13.59
N ARG A 39 1.37 -22.75 -13.11
CA ARG A 39 1.36 -21.50 -13.87
C ARG A 39 2.12 -21.65 -15.20
N ASN A 40 3.30 -22.25 -15.20
CA ASN A 40 4.11 -22.43 -16.40
C ASN A 40 3.41 -23.28 -17.48
N THR A 41 2.51 -24.19 -17.11
CA THR A 41 1.70 -24.95 -18.07
C THR A 41 0.61 -24.12 -18.75
N LEU A 42 0.21 -23.00 -18.14
CA LEU A 42 -0.89 -22.16 -18.60
C LEU A 42 -0.45 -20.93 -19.41
N VAL A 43 0.80 -20.46 -19.22
CA VAL A 43 1.30 -19.20 -19.81
C VAL A 43 1.08 -19.11 -21.33
N TYR A 44 1.19 -20.22 -22.05
CA TYR A 44 1.04 -20.26 -23.51
C TYR A 44 -0.32 -20.77 -24.00
N SER A 45 -1.18 -21.21 -23.10
CA SER A 45 -2.37 -22.00 -23.44
C SER A 45 -3.69 -21.30 -23.13
N LYS A 46 -3.68 -20.27 -22.27
CA LYS A 46 -4.89 -19.59 -21.81
C LYS A 46 -4.78 -18.07 -21.97
N PRO A 47 -5.89 -17.38 -22.28
CA PRO A 47 -5.92 -15.92 -22.24
C PRO A 47 -5.69 -15.44 -20.80
N ILE A 48 -5.20 -14.21 -20.68
CA ILE A 48 -5.01 -13.58 -19.37
C ILE A 48 -6.35 -13.52 -18.62
N SER A 49 -6.31 -13.80 -17.32
CA SER A 49 -7.50 -13.82 -16.47
C SER A 49 -7.27 -13.15 -15.12
N THR A 50 -8.36 -12.80 -14.44
CA THR A 50 -8.32 -12.24 -13.08
C THR A 50 -7.58 -13.16 -12.11
N GLU A 51 -7.74 -14.48 -12.24
CA GLU A 51 -7.07 -15.47 -11.40
C GLU A 51 -5.56 -15.49 -11.62
N MET A 52 -5.09 -15.24 -12.85
CA MET A 52 -3.66 -15.13 -13.14
C MET A 52 -3.08 -13.87 -12.49
N LEU A 53 -3.76 -12.73 -12.61
CA LEU A 53 -3.40 -11.48 -11.92
C LEU A 53 -3.31 -11.70 -10.41
N LEU A 54 -4.38 -12.24 -9.81
CA LEU A 54 -4.42 -12.50 -8.37
C LEU A 54 -3.34 -13.48 -7.93
N THR A 55 -3.01 -14.48 -8.76
CA THR A 55 -1.91 -15.40 -8.49
C THR A 55 -0.58 -14.65 -8.42
N SER A 56 -0.29 -13.77 -9.38
CA SER A 56 0.93 -12.93 -9.36
C SER A 56 0.95 -11.99 -8.16
N LEU A 57 -0.19 -11.39 -7.79
CA LEU A 57 -0.31 -10.53 -6.61
C LEU A 57 -0.04 -11.29 -5.30
N PHE A 58 -0.58 -12.51 -5.14
CA PHE A 58 -0.32 -13.33 -3.95
C PHE A 58 1.14 -13.83 -3.89
N LEU A 59 1.75 -14.15 -5.04
CA LEU A 59 3.18 -14.45 -5.10
C LEU A 59 4.03 -13.24 -4.68
N HIS A 60 3.66 -12.03 -5.11
CA HIS A 60 4.30 -10.81 -4.63
C HIS A 60 4.23 -10.68 -3.11
N MET A 61 3.04 -10.85 -2.52
CA MET A 61 2.86 -10.78 -1.05
C MET A 61 3.72 -11.80 -0.32
N TYR A 62 3.79 -13.03 -0.83
CA TYR A 62 4.67 -14.08 -0.28
C TYR A 62 6.14 -13.65 -0.29
N TYR A 63 6.67 -13.22 -1.44
CA TYR A 63 8.07 -12.84 -1.56
C TYR A 63 8.40 -11.59 -0.75
N ALA A 64 7.51 -10.61 -0.71
CA ALA A 64 7.67 -9.38 0.08
C ALA A 64 7.75 -9.71 1.58
N ASN A 65 6.87 -10.57 2.08
CA ASN A 65 6.90 -11.00 3.48
C ASN A 65 8.09 -11.90 3.82
N SER A 66 8.73 -12.51 2.80
CA SER A 66 9.97 -13.29 2.93
C SER A 66 11.24 -12.43 2.73
N ASN A 67 11.11 -11.11 2.58
CA ASN A 67 12.20 -10.19 2.24
C ASN A 67 12.95 -10.52 0.92
N GLN A 68 12.31 -11.25 0.00
CA GLN A 68 12.85 -11.54 -1.33
C GLN A 68 12.50 -10.42 -2.31
N VAL A 69 13.16 -9.27 -2.17
CA VAL A 69 12.82 -8.01 -2.87
C VAL A 69 12.76 -8.18 -4.39
N HIS A 70 13.73 -8.87 -5.01
CA HIS A 70 13.74 -9.08 -6.46
C HIS A 70 12.55 -9.93 -6.93
N ALA A 71 12.30 -11.08 -6.30
CA ALA A 71 11.18 -11.95 -6.66
C ALA A 71 9.82 -11.27 -6.42
N ALA A 72 9.70 -10.51 -5.32
CA ALA A 72 8.54 -9.70 -5.03
C ALA A 72 8.31 -8.64 -6.11
N THR A 73 9.37 -7.99 -6.59
CA THR A 73 9.30 -6.98 -7.64
C THR A 73 8.81 -7.59 -8.95
N PHE A 74 9.39 -8.71 -9.40
CA PHE A 74 8.96 -9.36 -10.64
C PHE A 74 7.50 -9.80 -10.57
N ALA A 75 7.07 -10.42 -9.47
CA ALA A 75 5.69 -10.84 -9.28
C ALA A 75 4.71 -9.64 -9.27
N LEU A 76 5.11 -8.50 -8.71
CA LEU A 76 4.30 -7.27 -8.74
C LEU A 76 4.16 -6.71 -10.16
N ARG A 77 5.27 -6.65 -10.92
CA ARG A 77 5.25 -6.16 -12.31
C ARG A 77 4.40 -7.03 -13.22
N ASP A 78 4.41 -8.33 -12.96
CA ASP A 78 3.60 -9.31 -13.65
C ASP A 78 2.09 -9.14 -13.34
N ALA A 79 1.73 -8.89 -12.08
CA ALA A 79 0.36 -8.53 -11.71
C ALA A 79 -0.11 -7.21 -12.37
N ILE A 80 0.74 -6.18 -12.40
CA ILE A 80 0.46 -4.91 -13.08
C ILE A 80 0.27 -5.11 -14.59
N THR A 81 1.17 -5.88 -15.21
CA THR A 81 1.05 -6.21 -16.65
C THR A 81 -0.26 -6.94 -16.93
N SER A 82 -0.64 -7.87 -16.07
CA SER A 82 -1.92 -8.57 -16.17
C SER A 82 -3.11 -7.62 -16.06
N ALA A 83 -3.05 -6.61 -15.18
CA ALA A 83 -4.09 -5.59 -15.04
C ALA A 83 -4.25 -4.75 -16.31
N HIS A 84 -3.14 -4.34 -16.93
CA HIS A 84 -3.18 -3.60 -18.21
C HIS A 84 -3.72 -4.47 -19.35
N LEU A 85 -3.31 -5.73 -19.45
CA LEU A 85 -3.83 -6.65 -20.48
C LEU A 85 -5.33 -6.93 -20.32
N LEU A 86 -5.82 -6.93 -19.08
CA LEU A 86 -7.26 -7.02 -18.76
C LEU A 86 -8.00 -5.68 -18.90
N ARG A 87 -7.27 -4.59 -19.19
CA ARG A 87 -7.78 -3.21 -19.31
C ARG A 87 -8.60 -2.79 -18.08
N LEU A 88 -8.09 -3.11 -16.89
CA LEU A 88 -8.80 -2.80 -15.63
C LEU A 88 -8.94 -1.30 -15.36
N ASP A 89 -8.13 -0.48 -16.02
CA ASP A 89 -8.12 0.98 -15.99
C ASP A 89 -8.99 1.64 -17.07
N ASP A 90 -9.52 0.87 -18.03
CA ASP A 90 -10.33 1.39 -19.12
C ASP A 90 -11.81 1.48 -18.75
N HIS A 91 -12.35 2.70 -18.76
CA HIS A 91 -13.76 2.97 -18.42
C HIS A 91 -14.73 2.20 -19.32
N ILE A 92 -14.47 2.15 -20.63
CA ILE A 92 -15.33 1.45 -21.61
C ILE A 92 -15.39 -0.05 -21.30
N THR A 93 -14.23 -0.66 -21.04
CA THR A 93 -14.15 -2.07 -20.64
C THR A 93 -14.91 -2.31 -19.34
N LEU A 94 -14.76 -1.44 -18.34
CA LEU A 94 -15.45 -1.58 -17.05
C LEU A 94 -16.97 -1.45 -17.16
N GLU A 95 -17.48 -0.49 -17.93
CA GLU A 95 -18.92 -0.30 -18.16
C GLU A 95 -19.58 -1.46 -18.91
N SER A 96 -18.82 -2.19 -19.74
CA SER A 96 -19.34 -3.34 -20.48
C SER A 96 -19.59 -4.58 -19.60
N LEU A 97 -19.14 -4.57 -18.35
CA LEU A 97 -19.20 -5.71 -17.45
C LEU A 97 -20.46 -5.67 -16.57
N PRO A 98 -20.97 -6.84 -16.15
CA PRO A 98 -21.99 -6.91 -15.09
C PRO A 98 -21.49 -6.25 -13.80
N ASP A 99 -22.37 -5.56 -13.07
CA ASP A 99 -22.05 -4.78 -11.86
C ASP A 99 -21.10 -5.50 -10.89
N GLY A 100 -21.41 -6.75 -10.55
CA GLY A 100 -20.59 -7.53 -9.61
C GLY A 100 -19.16 -7.79 -10.11
N GLN A 101 -18.97 -8.00 -11.41
CA GLN A 101 -17.64 -8.17 -12.01
C GLN A 101 -16.91 -6.83 -12.14
N ARG A 102 -17.64 -5.77 -12.49
CA ARG A 102 -17.13 -4.40 -12.57
C ARG A 102 -16.56 -3.97 -11.21
N GLU A 103 -17.35 -4.08 -10.14
CA GLU A 103 -16.91 -3.72 -8.79
C GLU A 103 -15.73 -4.59 -8.30
N LEU A 104 -15.74 -5.89 -8.59
CA LEU A 104 -14.62 -6.76 -8.25
C LEU A 104 -13.33 -6.28 -8.93
N ARG A 105 -13.38 -5.94 -10.23
CA ARG A 105 -12.21 -5.46 -10.98
C ARG A 105 -11.71 -4.11 -10.47
N ILE A 106 -12.61 -3.18 -10.16
CA ILE A 106 -12.27 -1.88 -9.54
C ILE A 106 -11.55 -2.12 -8.21
N ARG A 107 -12.07 -3.02 -7.35
CA ARG A 107 -11.44 -3.34 -6.06
C ARG A 107 -10.07 -3.97 -6.24
N ILE A 108 -9.92 -4.92 -7.16
CA ILE A 108 -8.63 -5.56 -7.47
C ILE A 108 -7.61 -4.52 -7.94
N PHE A 109 -8.02 -3.63 -8.85
CA PHE A 109 -7.18 -2.55 -9.33
C PHE A 109 -6.66 -1.68 -8.18
N TRP A 110 -7.56 -1.22 -7.30
CA TRP A 110 -7.17 -0.36 -6.19
C TRP A 110 -6.31 -1.06 -5.13
N VAL A 111 -6.52 -2.37 -4.90
CA VAL A 111 -5.61 -3.17 -4.07
C VAL A 111 -4.22 -3.20 -4.69
N LEU A 112 -4.13 -3.43 -6.00
CA LEU A 112 -2.86 -3.46 -6.72
C LEU A 112 -2.17 -2.08 -6.70
N PHE A 113 -2.93 -1.00 -6.88
CA PHE A 113 -2.48 0.39 -6.82
C PHE A 113 -1.82 0.74 -5.49
N VAL A 114 -2.49 0.42 -4.37
CA VAL A 114 -1.98 0.66 -3.01
C VAL A 114 -0.76 -0.23 -2.72
N THR A 115 -0.81 -1.49 -3.15
CA THR A 115 0.29 -2.45 -2.99
C THR A 115 1.55 -1.95 -3.69
N GLU A 116 1.42 -1.53 -4.96
CA GLU A 116 2.54 -1.01 -5.73
C GLU A 116 3.17 0.19 -5.06
N ARG A 117 2.37 1.20 -4.69
CA ARG A 117 2.88 2.45 -4.11
C ARG A 117 3.56 2.22 -2.76
N THR A 118 3.00 1.33 -1.95
CA THR A 118 3.62 0.93 -0.67
C THR A 118 4.98 0.28 -0.91
N PHE A 119 5.04 -0.74 -1.77
CA PHE A 119 6.25 -1.52 -2.00
C PHE A 119 7.33 -0.70 -2.72
N CYS A 120 6.95 0.03 -3.76
CA CYS A 120 7.87 0.82 -4.57
C CYS A 120 8.43 2.01 -3.78
N SER A 121 7.61 2.68 -2.96
CA SER A 121 8.10 3.74 -2.06
C SER A 121 9.11 3.19 -1.05
N HIS A 122 8.83 2.04 -0.46
CA HIS A 122 9.72 1.42 0.52
C HIS A 122 11.08 1.01 -0.07
N HIS A 123 11.10 0.53 -1.33
CA HIS A 123 12.31 0.05 -2.00
C HIS A 123 12.90 1.01 -3.04
N ASN A 124 12.41 2.26 -3.11
CA ASN A 124 12.80 3.26 -4.11
C ASN A 124 12.69 2.77 -5.56
N PHE A 125 11.66 1.97 -5.87
CA PHE A 125 11.34 1.61 -7.25
C PHE A 125 10.37 2.63 -7.87
N PRO A 126 10.39 2.79 -9.21
CA PRO A 126 9.39 3.62 -9.88
C PRO A 126 8.00 2.97 -9.82
N VAL A 127 6.96 3.78 -9.78
CA VAL A 127 5.57 3.30 -9.95
C VAL A 127 5.19 3.25 -11.43
N LEU A 128 4.32 2.32 -11.82
CA LEU A 128 3.87 2.10 -13.19
C LEU A 128 2.35 2.24 -13.35
N LEU A 129 1.58 1.86 -12.33
CA LEU A 129 0.11 1.89 -12.42
C LEU A 129 -0.37 3.33 -12.24
N GLN A 130 -0.99 3.89 -13.28
CA GLN A 130 -1.65 5.20 -13.22
C GLN A 130 -2.96 5.08 -12.44
N LYS A 131 -3.44 6.18 -11.83
CA LYS A 131 -4.74 6.17 -11.15
C LYS A 131 -5.89 6.15 -12.15
N MET A 132 -6.97 5.46 -11.80
CA MET A 132 -8.26 5.57 -12.49
C MET A 132 -9.17 6.58 -11.76
N ASP A 133 -10.19 7.08 -12.45
CA ASP A 133 -11.12 8.07 -11.89
C ASP A 133 -12.22 7.46 -11.01
N CYS A 134 -12.59 6.20 -11.25
CA CYS A 134 -13.67 5.55 -10.51
C CYS A 134 -13.17 4.88 -9.22
N LEU A 135 -13.83 5.18 -8.09
CA LEU A 135 -13.65 4.48 -6.83
C LEU A 135 -14.68 3.34 -6.69
N PRO A 136 -14.42 2.33 -5.84
CA PRO A 136 -15.42 1.31 -5.51
C PRO A 136 -16.69 1.93 -4.93
N ASN A 137 -17.85 1.35 -5.26
CA ASN A 137 -19.13 1.81 -4.75
C ASN A 137 -19.27 1.43 -3.25
N PRO A 138 -19.44 2.42 -2.34
CA PRO A 138 -19.56 2.15 -0.92
C PRO A 138 -20.88 1.44 -0.53
N ASP A 139 -21.93 1.60 -1.33
CA ASP A 139 -23.26 1.06 -1.04
C ASP A 139 -23.42 -0.39 -1.53
N GLU A 140 -22.47 -0.87 -2.34
CA GLU A 140 -22.48 -2.21 -2.92
C GLU A 140 -21.79 -3.21 -1.99
N ASN A 141 -22.36 -3.39 -0.80
CA ASN A 141 -21.88 -4.34 0.19
C ASN A 141 -22.50 -5.73 -0.05
N ARG A 142 -22.19 -6.34 -1.20
CA ARG A 142 -22.88 -7.57 -1.68
C ARG A 142 -22.67 -8.85 -0.85
N TYR A 143 -21.93 -8.84 0.26
CA TYR A 143 -21.59 -10.08 0.98
C TYR A 143 -21.48 -9.98 2.51
N GLY A 144 -22.08 -8.96 3.14
CA GLY A 144 -22.03 -8.84 4.62
C GLY A 144 -20.60 -8.81 5.18
N ALA A 145 -19.64 -8.36 4.37
CA ALA A 145 -18.23 -8.38 4.73
C ALA A 145 -17.96 -7.43 5.90
N SER A 146 -17.22 -7.92 6.90
CA SER A 146 -16.87 -7.19 8.13
C SER A 146 -15.91 -6.02 7.90
N CYS A 147 -15.35 -5.87 6.69
CA CYS A 147 -14.51 -4.75 6.28
C CYS A 147 -15.35 -3.81 5.43
N SER A 148 -15.68 -2.64 5.96
CA SER A 148 -16.42 -1.65 5.20
C SER A 148 -15.58 -1.11 4.02
N ILE A 149 -16.24 -1.04 2.87
CA ILE A 149 -15.68 -0.55 1.61
C ILE A 149 -15.37 0.96 1.70
N VAL A 150 -16.02 1.67 2.63
CA VAL A 150 -15.79 3.10 2.90
C VAL A 150 -14.35 3.34 3.36
N GLU A 151 -13.81 2.52 4.27
CA GLU A 151 -12.44 2.70 4.78
C GLU A 151 -11.41 2.30 3.74
N PHE A 152 -11.71 1.31 2.90
CA PHE A 152 -10.89 1.02 1.74
C PHE A 152 -10.83 2.24 0.79
N CYS A 153 -11.96 2.88 0.51
CA CYS A 153 -11.99 4.13 -0.27
C CYS A 153 -11.20 5.27 0.40
N LYS A 154 -11.25 5.40 1.74
CA LYS A 154 -10.39 6.36 2.46
C LYS A 154 -8.91 6.06 2.26
N LEU A 155 -8.53 4.79 2.38
CA LEU A 155 -7.15 4.37 2.18
C LEU A 155 -6.67 4.72 0.77
N VAL A 156 -7.47 4.38 -0.25
CA VAL A 156 -7.17 4.74 -1.65
C VAL A 156 -7.00 6.24 -1.81
N ARG A 157 -7.91 7.06 -1.23
CA ARG A 157 -7.83 8.52 -1.29
C ARG A 157 -6.56 9.08 -0.66
N LEU A 158 -6.05 8.47 0.42
CA LEU A 158 -4.76 8.86 1.00
C LEU A 158 -3.63 8.68 -0.02
N PHE A 159 -3.59 7.55 -0.72
CA PHE A 159 -2.57 7.28 -1.74
C PHE A 159 -2.70 8.15 -2.99
N THR A 160 -3.92 8.43 -3.46
CA THR A 160 -4.10 9.28 -4.65
C THR A 160 -3.78 10.74 -4.38
N THR A 161 -4.03 11.22 -3.15
CA THR A 161 -3.68 12.59 -2.70
C THR A 161 -2.18 12.80 -2.59
N THR A 162 -1.41 11.72 -2.35
CA THR A 162 0.02 11.78 -2.04
C THR A 162 0.91 11.30 -3.19
N GLU A 163 0.36 11.18 -4.39
CA GLU A 163 1.07 10.67 -5.56
C GLU A 163 2.34 11.48 -5.91
N SER A 164 2.36 12.78 -5.63
CA SER A 164 3.54 13.62 -5.84
C SER A 164 4.66 13.40 -4.82
N LEU A 165 4.38 12.77 -3.68
CA LEU A 165 5.39 12.45 -2.65
C LEU A 165 6.18 11.19 -3.00
N LEU A 166 5.67 10.35 -3.91
CA LEU A 166 6.27 9.07 -4.25
C LEU A 166 7.45 9.27 -5.23
N PRO A 167 8.45 8.37 -5.21
CA PRO A 167 9.59 8.45 -6.12
C PRO A 167 9.13 8.54 -7.58
N ARG A 168 9.40 9.68 -8.23
CA ARG A 168 9.15 9.87 -9.66
C ARG A 168 10.37 9.43 -10.46
N GLN A 169 10.12 8.88 -11.66
CA GLN A 169 11.20 8.79 -12.64
C GLN A 169 11.58 10.23 -13.05
N PRO A 170 12.88 10.58 -13.07
CA PRO A 170 13.30 11.87 -13.57
C PRO A 170 12.90 11.99 -15.05
N THR A 171 12.06 12.97 -15.37
CA THR A 171 11.80 13.34 -16.75
C THR A 171 12.98 14.16 -17.28
N LEU A 172 13.27 14.03 -18.58
CA LEU A 172 14.37 14.76 -19.23
C LEU A 172 14.17 16.30 -19.20
N GLU A 173 12.96 16.77 -18.90
CA GLU A 173 12.57 18.18 -18.82
C GLU A 173 12.26 18.64 -17.38
N TYR A 174 13.01 18.13 -16.39
CA TYR A 174 12.78 18.53 -15.00
C TYR A 174 13.27 19.96 -14.74
N VAL A 175 12.33 20.91 -14.67
CA VAL A 175 12.58 22.24 -14.10
C VAL A 175 12.29 22.15 -12.60
N PRO A 176 13.27 22.44 -11.72
CA PRO A 176 13.02 22.43 -10.28
C PRO A 176 11.98 23.51 -9.93
N PRO A 177 10.87 23.14 -9.26
CA PRO A 177 9.85 24.09 -8.84
C PRO A 177 10.41 25.09 -7.82
N GLN A 178 9.81 26.28 -7.76
CA GLN A 178 10.18 27.27 -6.77
C GLN A 178 9.84 26.77 -5.34
N PRO A 179 10.67 27.06 -4.32
CA PRO A 179 10.42 26.60 -2.96
C PRO A 179 9.03 26.97 -2.41
N SER A 180 8.51 28.14 -2.76
CA SER A 180 7.15 28.56 -2.39
C SER A 180 6.07 27.67 -2.98
N GLN A 181 6.18 27.30 -4.26
CA GLN A 181 5.24 26.40 -4.93
C GLN A 181 5.23 25.02 -4.29
N VAL A 182 6.41 24.49 -3.97
CA VAL A 182 6.53 23.20 -3.26
C VAL A 182 5.90 23.30 -1.88
N LYS A 183 6.13 24.40 -1.14
CA LYS A 183 5.55 24.62 0.18
C LYS A 183 4.02 24.64 0.13
N ASP A 184 3.43 25.37 -0.82
CA ASP A 184 1.98 25.45 -1.00
C ASP A 184 1.38 24.07 -1.34
N GLU A 185 2.01 23.33 -2.26
CA GLU A 185 1.60 21.96 -2.61
C GLU A 185 1.61 21.05 -1.38
N LEU A 186 2.72 21.05 -0.62
CA LEU A 186 2.87 20.22 0.58
C LEU A 186 1.85 20.58 1.66
N GLN A 187 1.51 21.87 1.82
CA GLN A 187 0.48 22.30 2.77
C GLN A 187 -0.91 21.77 2.38
N VAL A 188 -1.27 21.84 1.09
CA VAL A 188 -2.54 21.28 0.58
C VAL A 188 -2.59 19.77 0.80
N ILE A 189 -1.51 19.05 0.51
CA ILE A 189 -1.44 17.59 0.73
C ILE A 189 -1.59 17.27 2.23
N TYR A 190 -0.91 18.02 3.10
CA TYR A 190 -0.98 17.83 4.55
C TYR A 190 -2.41 17.99 5.09
N GLN A 191 -3.12 19.05 4.67
CA GLN A 191 -4.50 19.31 5.05
C GLN A 191 -5.45 18.20 4.55
N ASN A 192 -5.28 17.76 3.29
CA ASN A 192 -6.09 16.70 2.71
C ASN A 192 -5.87 15.34 3.42
N ILE A 193 -4.63 14.99 3.73
CA ILE A 193 -4.31 13.78 4.52
C ILE A 193 -5.06 13.79 5.85
N ASN A 194 -4.98 14.90 6.60
CA ASN A 194 -5.64 15.01 7.89
C ASN A 194 -7.17 14.97 7.75
N LYS A 195 -7.74 15.64 6.75
CA LYS A 195 -9.18 15.63 6.46
C LYS A 195 -9.69 14.22 6.14
N ILE A 196 -8.99 13.46 5.31
CA ILE A 196 -9.39 12.09 4.91
C ILE A 196 -9.33 11.13 6.11
N ALA A 197 -8.27 11.25 6.90
CA ALA A 197 -8.01 10.39 8.05
C ALA A 197 -8.74 10.80 9.33
N MET A 198 -9.60 11.82 9.28
CA MET A 198 -10.47 12.16 10.40
C MET A 198 -11.31 10.96 10.82
N HIS A 199 -11.38 10.76 12.14
CA HIS A 199 -12.14 9.69 12.76
C HIS A 199 -13.62 9.81 12.38
N GLN A 200 -14.23 8.67 12.05
CA GLN A 200 -15.67 8.56 11.89
C GLN A 200 -16.22 7.71 13.04
N VAL A 201 -17.33 8.16 13.60
CA VAL A 201 -18.05 7.44 14.67
C VAL A 201 -18.33 6.01 14.21
N ASN A 202 -18.00 5.03 15.04
CA ASN A 202 -18.18 3.58 14.83
C ASN A 202 -17.25 2.90 13.80
N MET A 203 -16.08 3.48 13.48
CA MET A 203 -15.09 2.78 12.66
C MET A 203 -14.55 1.53 13.39
N PRO A 204 -14.52 0.35 12.74
CA PRO A 204 -13.83 -0.83 13.25
C PRO A 204 -12.35 -0.53 13.57
N LEU A 205 -11.90 -0.93 14.76
CA LEU A 205 -10.58 -0.61 15.29
C LEU A 205 -9.43 -1.00 14.34
N LEU A 206 -9.54 -2.14 13.65
CA LEU A 206 -8.52 -2.58 12.69
C LEU A 206 -8.40 -1.62 11.49
N GLN A 207 -9.52 -1.08 11.01
CA GLN A 207 -9.50 -0.13 9.91
C GLN A 207 -8.98 1.23 10.37
N GLU A 208 -9.32 1.64 11.59
CA GLU A 208 -8.78 2.86 12.18
C GLU A 208 -7.26 2.79 12.33
N VAL A 209 -6.72 1.67 12.82
CA VAL A 209 -5.27 1.42 12.87
C VAL A 209 -4.63 1.59 11.49
N ASN A 210 -5.22 1.01 10.46
CA ASN A 210 -4.72 1.09 9.09
C ASN A 210 -4.67 2.53 8.58
N ILE A 211 -5.75 3.29 8.78
CA ILE A 211 -5.85 4.68 8.35
C ILE A 211 -4.88 5.57 9.11
N GLN A 212 -4.81 5.47 10.44
CA GLN A 212 -3.91 6.31 11.26
C GLN A 212 -2.43 5.99 11.00
N THR A 213 -2.09 4.71 10.86
CA THR A 213 -0.72 4.29 10.52
C THR A 213 -0.32 4.77 9.14
N THR A 214 -1.22 4.66 8.16
CA THR A 214 -0.95 5.14 6.79
C THR A 214 -0.86 6.66 6.75
N ARG A 215 -1.71 7.39 7.48
CA ARG A 215 -1.61 8.84 7.66
C ARG A 215 -0.23 9.23 8.16
N ALA A 216 0.22 8.62 9.25
CA ALA A 216 1.51 8.96 9.85
C ALA A 216 2.68 8.67 8.90
N TRP A 217 2.64 7.53 8.21
CA TRP A 217 3.64 7.22 7.19
C TRP A 217 3.68 8.27 6.07
N LEU A 218 2.53 8.65 5.50
CA LEU A 218 2.48 9.66 4.43
C LEU A 218 2.93 11.04 4.90
N GLN A 219 2.60 11.43 6.14
CA GLN A 219 3.10 12.68 6.74
C GLN A 219 4.61 12.67 6.95
N SER A 220 5.20 11.51 7.26
CA SER A 220 6.66 11.38 7.34
C SER A 220 7.33 11.58 5.97
N LEU A 221 6.74 11.06 4.89
CA LEU A 221 7.24 11.29 3.53
C LEU A 221 7.10 12.76 3.10
N LEU A 222 5.98 13.39 3.48
CA LEU A 222 5.74 14.81 3.24
C LEU A 222 6.80 15.66 3.95
N TRP A 223 7.09 15.37 5.21
CA TRP A 223 8.14 16.05 5.96
C TRP A 223 9.53 15.84 5.35
N GLN A 224 9.86 14.61 4.92
CA GLN A 224 11.11 14.34 4.20
C GLN A 224 11.21 15.15 2.91
N ARG A 225 10.10 15.33 2.19
CA ARG A 225 10.04 16.18 1.00
C ARG A 225 10.29 17.64 1.36
N ALA A 226 9.70 18.15 2.45
CA ALA A 226 9.96 19.50 2.95
C ALA A 226 11.44 19.71 3.33
N LEU A 227 12.03 18.74 4.03
CA LEU A 227 13.45 18.73 4.39
C LEU A 227 14.33 18.79 3.12
N SER A 228 14.07 17.93 2.13
CA SER A 228 14.86 17.88 0.89
C SER A 228 14.79 19.15 0.04
N ASN A 229 13.79 20.01 0.27
CA ASN A 229 13.62 21.31 -0.39
C ASN A 229 13.98 22.49 0.53
N PHE A 230 14.62 22.24 1.68
CA PHE A 230 15.03 23.27 2.65
C PHE A 230 13.88 24.16 3.13
N LEU A 231 12.69 23.58 3.31
CA LEU A 231 11.49 24.32 3.70
C LEU A 231 11.26 24.39 5.22
N LEU A 232 12.19 23.85 6.02
CA LEU A 232 12.01 23.74 7.47
C LEU A 232 12.41 25.03 8.19
N ASP A 233 11.58 25.44 9.14
CA ASP A 233 11.79 26.60 10.00
C ASP A 233 11.20 26.32 11.40
N SER A 234 12.00 26.51 12.45
CA SER A 234 11.56 26.35 13.85
C SER A 234 10.45 27.33 14.25
N GLN A 235 10.27 28.43 13.51
CA GLN A 235 9.19 29.41 13.71
C GLN A 235 8.04 29.25 12.70
N ALA A 236 8.02 28.15 11.92
CA ALA A 236 6.94 27.90 10.98
C ALA A 236 5.58 27.84 11.69
N SER A 237 4.56 28.49 11.11
CA SER A 237 3.19 28.46 11.63
C SER A 237 2.56 27.07 11.59
N GLU A 238 2.94 26.28 10.58
CA GLU A 238 2.45 24.93 10.35
C GLU A 238 3.48 23.92 10.82
N ILE A 239 3.08 23.06 11.76
CA ILE A 239 4.00 22.14 12.43
C ILE A 239 4.72 21.19 11.47
N ILE A 240 4.10 20.83 10.34
CA ILE A 240 4.71 19.97 9.31
C ILE A 240 5.99 20.54 8.69
N PHE A 241 6.22 21.85 8.79
CA PHE A 241 7.44 22.52 8.32
C PHE A 241 8.43 22.82 9.45
N THR A 242 8.27 22.21 10.63
CA THR A 242 9.22 22.34 11.73
C THR A 242 10.21 21.17 11.75
N PRO A 243 11.48 21.38 12.16
CA PRO A 243 12.42 20.28 12.39
C PRO A 243 11.94 19.24 13.40
N GLU A 244 11.12 19.64 14.37
CA GLU A 244 10.66 18.80 15.49
C GLU A 244 9.44 17.93 15.13
N TYR A 245 8.79 18.19 13.99
CA TYR A 245 7.58 17.49 13.57
C TYR A 245 7.65 15.96 13.66
N PRO A 246 8.74 15.28 13.23
CA PRO A 246 8.78 13.83 13.26
C PRO A 246 8.66 13.26 14.68
N PHE A 247 9.12 13.98 15.70
CA PHE A 247 8.94 13.58 17.10
C PHE A 247 7.48 13.69 17.54
N THR A 248 6.81 14.79 17.18
CA THR A 248 5.38 14.98 17.46
C THR A 248 4.56 13.88 16.79
N LEU A 249 4.84 13.60 15.51
CA LEU A 249 4.17 12.56 14.74
C LEU A 249 4.35 11.17 15.36
N ALA A 250 5.58 10.83 15.78
CA ALA A 250 5.88 9.56 16.42
C ALA A 250 5.17 9.45 17.78
N LYS A 251 5.19 10.51 18.59
CA LYS A 251 4.51 10.55 19.90
C LYS A 251 3.00 10.36 19.74
N ASP A 252 2.38 11.03 18.78
CA ASP A 252 0.94 10.91 18.50
C ASP A 252 0.56 9.50 18.05
N LEU A 253 1.32 8.93 17.12
CA LEU A 253 1.09 7.56 16.63
C LEU A 253 1.26 6.53 17.74
N LEU A 254 2.32 6.63 18.55
CA LEU A 254 2.57 5.72 19.67
C LEU A 254 1.49 5.85 20.75
N GLY A 255 1.07 7.08 21.08
CA GLY A 255 -0.01 7.32 22.04
C GLY A 255 -1.38 6.84 21.56
N PHE A 256 -1.60 6.78 20.25
CA PHE A 256 -2.76 6.12 19.65
C PHE A 256 -2.64 4.59 19.77
N LEU A 257 -1.53 4.01 19.31
CA LEU A 257 -1.32 2.56 19.29
C LEU A 257 -1.25 1.95 20.69
N SER A 258 -0.78 2.67 21.70
CA SER A 258 -0.72 2.19 23.09
C SER A 258 -2.10 1.88 23.68
N LYS A 259 -3.17 2.37 23.06
CA LYS A 259 -4.57 2.13 23.47
C LYS A 259 -5.19 0.91 22.78
N ILE A 260 -4.44 0.24 21.90
CA ILE A 260 -4.96 -0.79 20.99
C ILE A 260 -4.46 -2.16 21.44
N PRO A 261 -5.31 -3.20 21.46
CA PRO A 261 -4.88 -4.55 21.79
C PRO A 261 -3.75 -5.01 20.87
N LEU A 262 -2.67 -5.54 21.47
CA LEU A 262 -1.47 -5.97 20.74
C LEU A 262 -1.76 -6.96 19.60
N GLN A 263 -2.79 -7.78 19.74
CA GLN A 263 -3.24 -8.74 18.74
C GLN A 263 -3.66 -8.07 17.42
N LEU A 264 -4.23 -6.87 17.48
CA LEU A 264 -4.62 -6.08 16.30
C LEU A 264 -3.46 -5.28 15.72
N ILE A 265 -2.42 -5.04 16.52
CA ILE A 265 -1.20 -4.35 16.08
C ILE A 265 -0.26 -5.33 15.34
N LYS A 266 -0.16 -6.60 15.79
CA LYS A 266 0.79 -7.58 15.24
C LYS A 266 0.81 -7.69 13.70
N PRO A 267 -0.34 -7.76 12.99
CA PRO A 267 -0.34 -7.79 11.52
C PRO A 267 0.23 -6.52 10.88
N HIS A 268 0.11 -5.38 11.56
CA HIS A 268 0.60 -4.07 11.12
C HIS A 268 2.01 -3.77 11.60
N ALA A 269 2.46 -4.35 12.72
CA ALA A 269 3.76 -4.10 13.33
C ALA A 269 4.90 -4.40 12.35
N TYR A 270 4.79 -5.45 11.54
CA TYR A 270 5.80 -5.73 10.52
C TYR A 270 5.83 -4.67 9.42
N ALA A 271 4.67 -4.26 8.91
CA ALA A 271 4.57 -3.17 7.93
C ALA A 271 5.06 -1.83 8.51
N MET A 272 4.86 -1.58 9.79
CA MET A 272 5.30 -0.36 10.47
C MET A 272 6.82 -0.33 10.73
N VAL A 273 7.39 -1.46 11.17
CA VAL A 273 8.83 -1.58 11.44
C VAL A 273 9.62 -1.60 10.13
N SER A 274 9.11 -2.27 9.09
CA SER A 274 9.73 -2.25 7.75
C SER A 274 9.64 -0.87 7.08
N ARG A 275 8.52 -0.14 7.21
CA ARG A 275 8.35 1.24 6.68
C ARG A 275 9.29 2.29 7.26
N SER A 276 10.27 1.89 8.07
CA SER A 276 11.42 2.69 8.44
C SER A 276 11.05 4.07 8.97
N PHE A 277 10.21 4.10 10.01
CA PHE A 277 10.16 5.25 10.91
C PHE A 277 11.51 5.51 11.60
N ALA A 278 12.54 4.68 11.40
CA ALA A 278 13.83 4.77 12.08
C ALA A 278 15.01 5.18 11.18
N THR A 279 14.99 4.96 9.86
CA THR A 279 16.20 5.19 9.04
C THR A 279 16.60 6.65 8.80
N PRO A 280 15.71 7.67 8.83
CA PRO A 280 16.17 9.05 8.81
C PRO A 280 16.64 9.55 10.19
N PHE A 281 16.27 8.86 11.28
CA PHE A 281 16.55 9.33 12.64
C PHE A 281 17.93 8.93 13.16
N PHE A 282 18.58 7.93 12.56
CA PHE A 282 19.86 7.38 13.05
C PHE A 282 21.07 7.70 12.16
N ASN A 283 20.91 8.43 11.06
CA ASN A 283 22.01 8.81 10.16
C ASN A 283 22.39 10.30 10.21
N LEU A 284 22.06 10.99 11.31
CA LEU A 284 22.59 12.32 11.64
C LEU A 284 23.51 12.23 12.87
N GLY A 285 24.48 11.30 12.81
CA GLY A 285 25.61 11.22 13.71
C GLY A 285 26.90 11.52 12.95
#